data_AF-A0A951AB37-F1
#
_entry.id   AF-A0A951AB37-F1
#
_cell.length_a   1.000
_cell.length_b   1.000
_cell.length_c   1.000
_cell.angle_alpha   90.00
_cell.angle_beta   90.00
_cell.angle_gamma   90.00
#
_symmetry.space_group_name_H-M   'P 1'
#
loop_
_entity.id
_entity.type
_entity.pdbx_description
1 polymer ?
#
loop_
_entity_poly.entity_id
_entity_poly.type
_entity_poly.pdbx_seq_one_letter_code
_entity_poly.pdbx_strand_id
1 'polypeptide(L)' 'MKEIIAARLGENYQLHERHLNRTLVQAQRVIGFDKVYARAEGAYLYDMDNQSYLD' A
#
# COMPACT_ATOMS: atom_id res chain seq x y z
N MET A 1 -4.62 -10.41 -16.34
CA MET A 1 -3.69 -10.06 -15.24
C MET A 1 -4.03 -8.74 -14.58
N LYS A 2 -4.09 -7.62 -15.33
CA LYS A 2 -4.41 -6.29 -14.77
C LYS A 2 -5.75 -6.24 -14.00
N GLU A 3 -6.80 -6.87 -14.51
CA GLU A 3 -8.13 -6.91 -13.87
C GLU A 3 -8.12 -7.62 -12.51
N ILE A 4 -7.38 -8.73 -12.39
CA ILE A 4 -7.27 -9.48 -11.13
C ILE A 4 -6.51 -8.66 -10.08
N ILE A 5 -5.45 -7.96 -10.49
CA ILE A 5 -4.69 -7.09 -9.57
C ILE A 5 -5.58 -5.92 -9.10
N ALA A 6 -6.31 -5.29 -10.02
CA ALA A 6 -7.22 -4.20 -9.68
C ALA A 6 -8.34 -4.66 -8.72
N ALA A 7 -8.92 -5.85 -8.95
CA ALA A 7 -9.99 -6.40 -8.11
C ALA A 7 -9.54 -6.75 -6.67
N ARG A 8 -8.24 -6.94 -6.45
CA ARG A 8 -7.66 -7.31 -5.15
C ARG A 8 -6.84 -6.19 -4.51
N LEU A 9 -6.85 -5.01 -5.14
CA LEU A 9 -6.14 -3.84 -4.65
C LEU A 9 -6.72 -3.46 -3.27
N GLY A 10 -5.84 -3.38 -2.27
CA GLY A 10 -6.24 -3.14 -0.87
C GLY A 10 -6.12 -4.37 0.04
N GLU A 11 -6.02 -5.58 -0.51
CA GLU A 11 -5.72 -6.78 0.29
C GLU A 11 -4.25 -6.83 0.73
N ASN A 12 -3.39 -5.99 0.13
CA ASN A 12 -1.93 -6.03 0.25
C ASN A 12 -1.45 -6.09 1.71
N TYR A 13 -1.92 -5.19 2.57
CA TYR A 13 -1.53 -5.14 3.97
C TYR A 13 -2.06 -6.30 4.78
N GLN A 14 -3.27 -6.75 4.49
CA GLN A 14 -3.88 -7.88 5.19
C GLN A 14 -3.14 -9.18 4.88
N LEU A 15 -2.74 -9.36 3.61
CA LEU A 15 -1.91 -10.48 3.16
C LEU A 15 -0.48 -10.38 3.72
N HIS A 16 0.13 -9.18 3.71
CA HIS A 16 1.46 -8.96 4.28
C HIS A 16 1.51 -9.27 5.77
N GLU A 17 0.48 -8.83 6.51
CA GLU A 17 0.37 -9.08 7.95
C GLU A 17 0.22 -10.58 8.25
N ARG A 18 -0.55 -11.30 7.43
CA ARG A 18 -0.83 -12.73 7.65
C ARG A 18 0.31 -13.65 7.19
N HIS A 19 1.05 -13.27 6.15
CA HIS A 19 1.93 -14.20 5.43
C HIS A 19 3.38 -13.76 5.26
N LEU A 20 3.73 -12.51 5.56
CA LEU A 20 5.08 -11.98 5.34
C LEU A 20 5.71 -11.43 6.61
N ASN A 21 5.25 -10.29 7.10
CA ASN A 21 5.85 -9.62 8.25
C ASN A 21 4.83 -8.72 8.96
N ARG A 22 4.23 -9.25 10.04
CA ARG A 22 3.30 -8.50 10.89
C ARG A 22 3.95 -7.27 11.52
N THR A 23 5.19 -7.36 11.99
CA THR A 23 5.87 -6.26 12.70
C THR A 23 6.05 -5.05 11.78
N LEU A 24 6.42 -5.27 10.52
CA LEU A 24 6.55 -4.20 9.53
C LEU A 24 5.21 -3.50 9.28
N VAL A 25 4.12 -4.26 9.13
CA VAL A 25 2.78 -3.69 8.94
C VAL A 25 2.37 -2.85 10.16
N GLN A 26 2.63 -3.33 11.38
CA GLN A 26 2.34 -2.57 12.59
C GLN A 26 3.15 -1.27 12.67
N ALA A 27 4.45 -1.31 12.34
CA ALA A 27 5.27 -0.11 12.30
C ALA A 27 4.72 0.92 11.31
N GLN A 28 4.36 0.50 10.10
CA GLN A 28 3.80 1.38 9.07
C GLN A 28 2.45 1.99 9.49
N ARG A 29 1.58 1.23 10.16
CA ARG A 29 0.34 1.76 10.77
C ARG A 29 0.62 2.84 11.79
N VAL A 30 1.62 2.65 12.66
CA VAL A 30 1.99 3.63 13.69
C VAL A 30 2.46 4.94 13.07
N ILE A 31 3.22 4.89 11.98
CA ILE A 31 3.72 6.09 11.29
C ILE A 31 2.75 6.63 10.22
N GLY A 32 1.60 5.98 10.01
CA GLY A 32 0.55 6.41 9.05
C GLY A 32 0.84 6.09 7.58
N PHE A 33 1.79 5.19 7.30
CA PHE A 33 2.19 4.77 5.96
C PHE A 33 1.53 3.47 5.49
N ASP A 34 0.53 2.95 6.22
CA ASP A 34 -0.25 1.77 5.84
C ASP A 34 -1.28 2.06 4.72
N LYS A 35 -0.79 2.61 3.60
CA LYS A 35 -1.62 3.12 2.50
C LYS A 35 -1.56 2.24 1.27
N VAL A 36 -2.69 2.14 0.58
CA VAL A 36 -2.73 1.48 -0.74
C VAL A 36 -2.31 2.50 -1.79
N TYR A 37 -1.07 2.38 -2.26
CA TYR A 37 -0.57 3.22 -3.34
C TYR A 37 -1.04 2.69 -4.70
N ALA A 38 -1.76 3.54 -5.44
CA ALA A 38 -2.37 3.22 -6.72
C ALA A 38 -1.47 3.57 -7.92
N ARG A 39 -0.56 4.54 -7.74
CA ARG A 39 0.29 5.09 -8.80
C ARG A 39 1.61 5.61 -8.22
N ALA A 40 2.65 5.56 -9.03
CA ALA A 40 3.93 6.21 -8.77
C ALA A 40 4.32 7.10 -9.96
N GLU A 41 4.91 8.26 -9.69
CA GLU A 41 5.44 9.17 -10.71
C GLU A 41 6.65 9.94 -10.16
N GLY A 42 7.81 9.77 -10.80
CA GLY A 42 9.06 10.32 -10.28
C GLY A 42 9.36 9.77 -8.87
N ALA A 43 9.63 10.67 -7.93
CA ALA A 43 9.85 10.35 -6.52
C ALA A 43 8.56 10.37 -5.67
N TYR A 44 7.38 10.33 -6.30
CA TYR A 44 6.11 10.41 -5.59
C TYR A 44 5.27 9.15 -5.75
N LEU A 45 4.69 8.71 -4.63
CA LEU A 45 3.63 7.73 -4.58
C LEU A 45 2.28 8.41 -4.36
N TYR A 46 1.22 7.86 -4.94
CA TYR A 46 -0.15 8.38 -4.83
C TYR A 46 -1.06 7.29 -4.30
N ASP A 47 -1.82 7.61 -3.25
CA ASP A 47 -2.84 6.69 -2.72
C ASP A 47 -4.13 6.70 -3.57
N MET A 48 -5.12 5.92 -3.13
CA MET A 48 -6.43 5.80 -3.80
C MET A 48 -7.23 7.12 -3.82
N ASP A 49 -6.93 8.05 -2.92
CA ASP A 49 -7.57 9.37 -2.84
C ASP A 49 -6.76 10.44 -3.61
N ASN A 50 -5.72 10.00 -4.35
CA ASN A 50 -4.79 10.84 -5.12
C ASN A 50 -3.95 11.81 -4.26
N GLN A 51 -3.78 11.49 -2.97
CA GLN A 51 -2.83 12.20 -2.10
C GLN A 51 -1.40 11.77 -2.46
N SER A 52 -0.47 12.73 -2.57
CA SER A 52 0.93 12.45 -2.89
C SER A 52 1.82 12.32 -1.66
N TYR A 53 2.79 11.41 -1.75
CA TYR A 53 3.79 11.11 -0.72
C TYR A 53 5.16 11.06 -1.40
N LEU A 54 6.15 11.76 -0.84
CA LEU A 54 7.53 11.67 -1.30
C LEU A 54 8.13 10.33 -0.83
N ASP A 55 8.74 9.59 -1.75
CA ASP A 55 9.44 8.32 -1.51
C ASP A 55 10.90 8.56 -1.08
#